data_AF-A0A3B6IXR6-F1
#
_entry.id   AF-A0A3B6IXR6-F1
#
_cell.length_a   1.000
_cell.length_b   1.000
_cell.length_c   1.000
_cell.angle_alpha   90.00
_cell.angle_beta   90.00
_cell.angle_gamma   90.00
#
_symmetry.space_group_name_H-M   'P 1'
#
loop_
_entity.id
_entity.type
_entity.pdbx_description
1 polymer ?
#
loop_
_entity_poly.entity_id
_entity_poly.type
_entity_poly.pdbx_seq_one_letter_code
_entity_poly.pdbx_strand_id
1 'polypeptide(L)'
;MASWSDLPLDLLGIVIACFGTLPVDRVRFAAVCRSWHAAVRRHERRRLPWVMSWDDRVMIPFDGSEYNLLCFPEDGVGVVGSTDSWLAVGLGTKQEFEEGSRCIYTGYVLHNPFSNTTVPLTVLNDVIINIGTCLIYKFLMRSTVDDFVAVVANNENYPIIVFRQGTGAWVPRPCTAPYINIIDVAFLGSTLYAITKVEDLIPLNLALDGDGKPLVTIGKRVIRQPPGYDGYDAWNTSDDDDEDHSDDERDEEDGDDGNDTEEEDVPDHDGDIEEDGNEDHQEQEIALDGEVPPDDDGSHHSSFSGEFTHGKVTGEFIIISRHLIVSSGKLMVRRHKYYTVSICTRRVEILEADASTGAWVPLDVSDGLGGGRALFISMNFSKSVSAPCGEIEEDVIYDIDTGELFDMKTQTSRQKRFCTPSQGITWLFPPELVL
;
A
#
# COMPACT_ATOMS: atom_id res chain seq x y z
N MET A 1 14.19 53.04 -15.31
CA MET A 1 13.69 51.87 -14.55
C MET A 1 14.66 51.61 -13.43
N ALA A 2 14.21 51.15 -12.26
CA ALA A 2 15.11 50.62 -11.23
C ALA A 2 15.71 49.29 -11.70
N SER A 3 16.89 48.92 -11.21
CA SER A 3 17.46 47.58 -11.47
C SER A 3 16.73 46.54 -10.63
N TRP A 4 16.61 45.31 -11.14
CA TRP A 4 16.20 44.14 -10.37
C TRP A 4 17.11 43.87 -9.15
N SER A 5 18.30 44.48 -9.11
CA SER A 5 19.24 44.41 -7.99
C SER A 5 18.94 45.41 -6.86
N ASP A 6 18.19 46.48 -7.15
CA ASP A 6 17.94 47.60 -6.23
C ASP A 6 16.70 47.38 -5.35
N LEU A 7 15.97 46.28 -5.59
CA LEU A 7 14.75 45.94 -4.84
C LEU A 7 15.10 45.52 -3.39
N PRO A 8 14.42 46.08 -2.37
CA PRO A 8 14.55 45.65 -0.98
C PRO A 8 14.32 44.15 -0.80
N LEU A 9 15.15 43.51 0.03
CA LEU A 9 15.08 42.07 0.29
C LEU A 9 13.70 41.61 0.77
N ASP A 10 12.98 42.43 1.52
CA ASP A 10 11.64 42.09 2.03
C ASP A 10 10.58 42.03 0.92
N LEU A 11 10.69 42.91 -0.10
CA LEU A 11 9.84 42.86 -1.30
C LEU A 11 10.19 41.66 -2.19
N LEU A 12 11.48 41.36 -2.36
CA LEU A 12 11.91 40.12 -3.03
C LEU A 12 11.39 38.89 -2.27
N GLY A 13 11.43 38.93 -0.94
CA GLY A 13 10.89 37.90 -0.05
C GLY A 13 9.40 37.65 -0.22
N ILE A 14 8.60 38.71 -0.42
CA ILE A 14 7.17 38.60 -0.73
C ILE A 14 6.96 37.93 -2.11
N VAL A 15 7.72 38.33 -3.14
CA VAL A 15 7.63 37.68 -4.47
C VAL A 15 8.02 36.20 -4.39
N ILE A 16 9.09 35.86 -3.67
CA ILE A 16 9.55 34.48 -3.46
C ILE A 16 8.58 33.68 -2.57
N ALA A 17 7.82 34.33 -1.69
CA ALA A 17 6.76 33.68 -0.92
C ALA A 17 5.51 33.39 -1.77
N CYS A 18 5.11 34.31 -2.66
CA CYS A 18 3.91 34.15 -3.49
C CYS A 18 4.12 33.26 -4.73
N PHE A 19 5.30 33.31 -5.34
CA PHE A 19 5.60 32.65 -6.62
C PHE A 19 6.75 31.65 -6.55
N GLY A 20 7.51 31.62 -5.44
CA GLY A 20 8.57 30.65 -5.19
C GLY A 20 8.08 29.41 -4.42
N THR A 21 6.87 28.94 -4.70
CA THR A 21 6.38 27.64 -4.20
C THR A 21 7.15 26.52 -4.90
N LEU A 22 7.20 26.53 -6.23
CA LEU A 22 7.93 25.57 -7.04
C LEU A 22 9.46 25.73 -6.91
N PRO A 23 10.23 24.62 -6.77
CA PRO A 23 11.68 24.64 -6.71
C PRO A 23 12.35 25.20 -7.97
N VAL A 24 11.80 24.91 -9.16
CA VAL A 24 12.29 25.49 -10.42
C VAL A 24 12.22 27.02 -10.42
N ASP A 25 11.17 27.60 -9.82
CA ASP A 25 11.03 29.05 -9.71
C ASP A 25 11.97 29.65 -8.66
N ARG A 26 12.28 28.94 -7.57
CA ARG A 26 13.37 29.34 -6.66
C ARG A 26 14.73 29.36 -7.34
N VAL A 27 15.03 28.37 -8.20
CA VAL A 27 16.27 28.36 -9.00
C VAL A 27 16.28 29.51 -10.00
N ARG A 28 15.17 29.76 -10.71
CA ARG A 28 15.01 30.92 -11.61
C ARG A 28 15.23 32.25 -10.87
N PHE A 29 14.63 32.43 -9.68
CA PHE A 29 14.83 33.62 -8.85
C PHE A 29 16.28 33.76 -8.39
N ALA A 30 16.92 32.70 -7.90
CA ALA A 30 18.32 32.73 -7.49
C ALA A 30 19.29 33.08 -8.64
N ALA A 31 18.90 32.77 -9.89
CA ALA A 31 19.66 33.12 -11.09
C ALA A 31 19.52 34.59 -11.54
N VAL A 32 18.53 35.35 -11.05
CA VAL A 32 18.28 36.75 -11.50
C VAL A 32 19.45 37.67 -11.16
N CYS A 33 19.82 37.78 -9.88
CA CYS A 33 21.04 38.46 -9.44
C CYS A 33 21.37 38.12 -7.97
N ARG A 34 22.48 38.67 -7.45
CA ARG A 34 22.94 38.44 -6.06
C ARG A 34 21.89 38.81 -5.01
N SER A 35 21.12 39.88 -5.22
CA SER A 35 20.05 40.32 -4.30
C SER A 35 18.92 39.29 -4.23
N TRP A 36 18.52 38.72 -5.38
CA TRP A 36 17.50 37.67 -5.44
C TRP A 36 18.01 36.34 -4.88
N HIS A 37 19.25 35.93 -5.16
CA HIS A 37 19.86 34.75 -4.51
C HIS A 37 19.88 34.92 -2.98
N ALA A 38 20.30 36.09 -2.48
CA ALA A 38 20.27 36.40 -1.05
C ALA A 38 18.83 36.34 -0.48
N ALA A 39 17.83 36.84 -1.22
CA ALA A 39 16.43 36.75 -0.83
C ALA A 39 15.91 35.29 -0.85
N VAL A 40 16.27 34.46 -1.83
CA VAL A 40 15.85 33.04 -1.90
C VAL A 40 16.36 32.26 -0.70
N ARG A 41 17.63 32.43 -0.31
CA ARG A 41 18.20 31.79 0.88
C ARG A 41 17.69 32.38 2.20
N ARG A 42 17.32 33.67 2.23
CA ARG A 42 16.69 34.31 3.41
C ARG A 42 15.22 33.92 3.58
N HIS A 43 14.53 33.62 2.48
CA HIS A 43 13.15 33.13 2.43
C HIS A 43 13.09 31.62 2.11
N GLU A 44 14.11 30.89 2.55
CA GLU A 44 14.17 29.43 2.52
C GLU A 44 13.23 28.86 3.60
N ARG A 45 11.93 28.94 3.32
CA ARG A 45 10.92 28.17 4.06
C ARG A 45 11.30 26.70 4.00
N ARG A 46 11.14 26.01 5.13
CA ARG A 46 11.20 24.54 5.15
C ARG A 46 10.17 24.00 4.16
N ARG A 47 10.56 22.94 3.45
CA ARG A 47 9.76 22.34 2.39
C ARG A 47 8.65 21.49 3.00
N LEU A 48 7.53 22.15 3.31
CA LEU A 48 6.34 21.48 3.83
C LEU A 48 5.81 20.47 2.80
N PRO A 49 5.24 19.34 3.24
CA PRO A 49 4.59 18.38 2.35
C PRO A 49 3.42 19.04 1.62
N TRP A 50 3.20 18.61 0.38
CA TRP A 50 2.11 19.06 -0.47
C TRP A 50 1.07 17.95 -0.59
N VAL A 51 -0.19 18.35 -0.75
CA VAL A 51 -1.31 17.46 -1.06
C VAL A 51 -1.54 17.47 -2.56
N MET A 52 -1.78 16.28 -3.13
CA MET A 52 -2.18 16.08 -4.51
C MET A 52 -3.55 15.40 -4.57
N SER A 53 -4.51 16.04 -5.26
CA SER A 53 -5.81 15.46 -5.61
C SER A 53 -5.71 14.59 -6.87
N TRP A 54 -6.63 13.64 -7.01
CA TRP A 54 -6.68 12.69 -8.13
C TRP A 54 -7.10 13.34 -9.45
N ASP A 55 -8.17 14.13 -9.42
CA ASP A 55 -8.85 14.67 -10.61
C ASP A 55 -8.38 16.07 -11.02
N ASP A 56 -8.34 17.02 -10.09
CA ASP A 56 -8.44 18.45 -10.43
C ASP A 56 -7.14 19.09 -10.97
N ARG A 57 -6.02 18.33 -10.99
CA ARG A 57 -4.66 18.87 -11.07
C ARG A 57 -4.35 19.93 -9.99
N VAL A 58 -5.14 19.96 -8.90
CA VAL A 58 -4.97 20.89 -7.78
C VAL A 58 -3.94 20.35 -6.79
N MET A 59 -3.05 21.26 -6.40
CA MET A 59 -1.94 21.08 -5.49
C MET A 59 -2.15 22.01 -4.30
N ILE A 60 -2.22 21.44 -3.09
CA ILE A 60 -2.48 22.21 -1.86
C ILE A 60 -1.25 22.12 -0.94
N PRO A 61 -0.39 23.15 -0.90
CA PRO A 61 0.64 23.25 0.13
C PRO A 61 0.04 23.34 1.53
N PHE A 62 0.84 22.98 2.54
CA PHE A 62 0.39 22.81 3.93
C PHE A 62 -0.16 24.07 4.63
N ASP A 63 -0.07 25.25 3.98
CA ASP A 63 -0.71 26.50 4.41
C ASP A 63 -2.19 26.63 4.01
N GLY A 64 -2.70 25.74 3.13
CA GLY A 64 -4.08 25.71 2.69
C GLY A 64 -4.40 26.64 1.52
N SER A 65 -3.40 27.02 0.72
CA SER A 65 -3.59 27.67 -0.58
C SER A 65 -3.77 26.64 -1.70
N GLU A 66 -4.66 26.90 -2.65
CA GLU A 66 -4.88 26.02 -3.81
C GLU A 66 -4.11 26.55 -5.04
N TYR A 67 -3.39 25.66 -5.72
CA TYR A 67 -2.68 25.96 -6.97
C TYR A 67 -2.97 24.91 -8.04
N ASN A 68 -3.31 25.35 -9.25
CA ASN A 68 -3.42 24.44 -10.40
C ASN A 68 -2.02 24.08 -10.93
N LEU A 69 -1.70 22.79 -11.02
CA LEU A 69 -0.48 22.31 -11.67
C LEU A 69 -0.58 22.48 -13.19
N LEU A 70 0.07 23.52 -13.69
CA LEU A 70 0.36 23.75 -15.11
C LEU A 70 1.34 22.71 -15.69
N CYS A 71 1.87 21.82 -14.85
CA CYS A 71 2.81 20.77 -15.21
C CYS A 71 2.27 19.42 -14.70
N PHE A 72 1.35 18.85 -15.46
CA PHE A 72 0.82 17.50 -15.27
C PHE A 72 0.67 16.85 -16.66
N PRO A 73 0.99 15.55 -16.85
CA PRO A 73 0.95 14.90 -18.16
C PRO A 73 -0.36 15.14 -18.93
N GLU A 74 -0.29 15.28 -20.26
CA GLU A 74 -1.48 15.55 -21.08
C GLU A 74 -2.44 14.36 -21.05
N ASP A 75 -1.94 13.15 -21.30
CA ASP A 75 -2.70 11.87 -21.25
C ASP A 75 -2.90 11.30 -19.83
N GLY A 76 -2.54 12.06 -18.78
CA GLY A 76 -2.66 11.62 -17.39
C GLY A 76 -4.09 11.76 -16.87
N VAL A 77 -4.66 10.66 -16.39
CA VAL A 77 -6.06 10.59 -15.87
C VAL A 77 -6.17 10.54 -14.34
N GLY A 78 -5.08 10.31 -13.61
CA GLY A 78 -5.10 10.39 -12.13
C GLY A 78 -3.77 10.06 -11.45
N VAL A 79 -3.62 10.47 -10.20
CA VAL A 79 -2.41 10.23 -9.35
C VAL A 79 -2.59 8.96 -8.52
N VAL A 80 -2.10 7.82 -9.02
CA VAL A 80 -2.26 6.52 -8.32
C VAL A 80 -1.29 6.32 -7.14
N GLY A 81 -0.36 7.24 -6.90
CA GLY A 81 0.49 7.19 -5.71
C GLY A 81 1.65 8.18 -5.77
N SER A 82 2.53 8.14 -4.77
CA SER A 82 3.71 8.99 -4.70
C SER A 82 4.84 8.33 -3.91
N THR A 83 6.08 8.73 -4.21
CA THR A 83 7.25 8.37 -3.42
C THR A 83 8.26 9.51 -3.47
N ASP A 84 8.66 10.01 -2.30
CA ASP A 84 9.42 11.25 -2.11
C ASP A 84 8.87 12.44 -2.94
N SER A 85 9.58 12.80 -4.01
CA SER A 85 9.27 13.95 -4.89
C SER A 85 8.62 13.56 -6.21
N TRP A 86 8.26 12.29 -6.37
CA TRP A 86 7.69 11.71 -7.58
C TRP A 86 6.24 11.29 -7.36
N LEU A 87 5.41 11.51 -8.38
CA LEU A 87 4.04 11.04 -8.50
C LEU A 87 3.98 9.86 -9.48
N ALA A 88 3.33 8.77 -9.09
CA ALA A 88 2.89 7.75 -10.01
C ALA A 88 1.57 8.22 -10.64
N VAL A 89 1.58 8.48 -11.95
CA VAL A 89 0.43 8.98 -12.71
C VAL A 89 -0.05 7.88 -13.66
N GLY A 90 -1.33 7.53 -13.56
CA GLY A 90 -2.00 6.65 -14.51
C GLY A 90 -2.31 7.39 -15.82
N LEU A 91 -1.98 6.76 -16.94
CA LEU A 91 -2.41 7.14 -18.29
C LEU A 91 -3.64 6.32 -18.67
N GLY A 92 -4.53 6.86 -19.50
CA GLY A 92 -5.67 6.09 -20.00
C GLY A 92 -6.88 6.95 -20.38
N THR A 93 -8.08 6.46 -20.05
CA THR A 93 -9.34 7.20 -20.26
C THR A 93 -10.21 7.18 -19.02
N LYS A 94 -10.83 8.31 -18.69
CA LYS A 94 -11.94 8.40 -17.73
C LYS A 94 -13.24 8.21 -18.49
N GLN A 95 -14.10 7.29 -18.04
CA GLN A 95 -15.39 6.98 -18.65
C GLN A 95 -16.49 7.15 -17.61
N GLU A 96 -17.61 7.76 -18.01
CA GLU A 96 -18.74 8.04 -17.12
C GLU A 96 -19.78 6.92 -17.20
N PHE A 97 -20.13 6.34 -16.05
CA PHE A 97 -21.19 5.33 -15.89
C PHE A 97 -22.28 5.88 -14.96
N GLU A 98 -23.45 5.23 -14.92
CA GLU A 98 -24.56 5.67 -14.03
C GLU A 98 -24.19 5.62 -12.54
N GLU A 99 -23.21 4.79 -12.19
CA GLU A 99 -22.65 4.63 -10.83
C GLU A 99 -21.55 5.66 -10.50
N GLY A 100 -21.08 6.42 -11.48
CA GLY A 100 -19.95 7.35 -11.38
C GLY A 100 -18.85 7.11 -12.43
N SER A 101 -17.80 7.92 -12.38
CA SER A 101 -16.68 7.84 -13.32
C SER A 101 -15.72 6.70 -12.96
N ARG A 102 -15.32 5.87 -13.93
CA ARG A 102 -14.25 4.87 -13.78
C ARG A 102 -13.05 5.25 -14.67
N CYS A 103 -11.84 4.98 -14.21
CA CYS A 103 -10.61 5.18 -15.01
C CYS A 103 -10.12 3.84 -15.56
N ILE A 104 -10.05 3.71 -16.88
CA ILE A 104 -9.40 2.57 -17.55
C ILE A 104 -7.95 2.97 -17.84
N TYR A 105 -7.01 2.35 -17.13
CA TYR A 105 -5.58 2.64 -17.26
C TYR A 105 -4.93 1.85 -18.40
N THR A 106 -4.17 2.54 -19.25
CA THR A 106 -3.41 1.93 -20.36
C THR A 106 -1.90 1.91 -20.10
N GLY A 107 -1.45 2.48 -18.98
CA GLY A 107 -0.06 2.50 -18.56
C GLY A 107 0.19 3.57 -17.50
N TYR A 108 1.45 3.72 -17.10
CA TYR A 108 1.88 4.58 -16.00
C TYR A 108 3.15 5.35 -16.33
N VAL A 109 3.27 6.52 -15.73
CA VAL A 109 4.49 7.34 -15.73
C VAL A 109 4.84 7.77 -14.32
N LEU A 110 6.13 7.91 -14.05
CA LEU A 110 6.60 8.71 -12.92
C LEU A 110 6.75 10.16 -13.36
N HIS A 111 6.10 11.09 -12.67
CA HIS A 111 6.23 12.52 -12.91
C HIS A 111 6.76 13.26 -11.66
N ASN A 112 7.78 14.10 -11.85
CA ASN A 112 8.32 14.99 -10.83
C ASN A 112 7.93 16.44 -11.18
N PRO A 113 6.92 17.04 -10.52
CA PRO A 113 6.48 18.40 -10.82
C PRO A 113 7.49 19.47 -10.38
N PHE A 114 8.48 19.11 -9.55
CA PHE A 114 9.50 20.04 -9.07
C PHE A 114 10.64 20.26 -10.07
N SER A 115 10.97 19.23 -10.87
CA SER A 115 11.94 19.28 -11.97
C SER A 115 11.29 19.27 -13.36
N ASN A 116 9.96 19.12 -13.43
CA ASN A 116 9.18 18.86 -14.65
C ASN A 116 9.75 17.69 -15.47
N THR A 117 10.04 16.57 -14.80
CA THR A 117 10.60 15.36 -15.41
C THR A 117 9.56 14.25 -15.43
N THR A 118 9.37 13.61 -16.58
CA THR A 118 8.47 12.45 -16.74
C THR A 118 9.27 11.25 -17.23
N VAL A 119 9.08 10.09 -16.60
CA VAL A 119 9.71 8.81 -16.97
C VAL A 119 8.61 7.79 -17.24
N PRO A 120 8.53 7.20 -18.45
CA PRO A 120 7.56 6.15 -18.73
C PRO A 120 7.95 4.84 -18.04
N LEU A 121 7.00 4.21 -17.34
CA LEU A 121 7.22 2.95 -16.63
C LEU A 121 6.96 1.77 -17.57
N THR A 122 7.68 1.70 -18.68
CA THR A 122 7.39 0.74 -19.77
C THR A 122 7.30 -0.70 -19.25
N VAL A 123 8.19 -1.10 -18.34
CA VAL A 123 8.21 -2.45 -17.76
C VAL A 123 6.94 -2.76 -16.96
N LEU A 124 6.37 -1.78 -16.26
CA LEU A 124 5.10 -1.92 -15.54
C LEU A 124 3.92 -1.95 -16.51
N ASN A 125 3.98 -1.16 -17.58
CA ASN A 125 2.96 -1.16 -18.64
C ASN A 125 2.93 -2.51 -19.36
N ASP A 126 4.10 -3.07 -19.69
CA ASP A 126 4.24 -4.38 -20.30
C ASP A 126 3.65 -5.48 -19.41
N VAL A 127 3.84 -5.41 -18.07
CA VAL A 127 3.17 -6.34 -17.13
C VAL A 127 1.65 -6.18 -17.20
N ILE A 128 1.14 -4.96 -17.08
CA ILE A 128 -0.31 -4.68 -16.96
C ILE A 128 -1.06 -5.00 -18.26
N ILE A 129 -0.41 -4.86 -19.43
CA ILE A 129 -0.94 -5.34 -20.71
C ILE A 129 -1.11 -6.88 -20.72
N ASN A 130 -0.27 -7.62 -19.99
CA ASN A 130 -0.35 -9.09 -19.92
C ASN A 130 -1.25 -9.63 -18.79
N ILE A 131 -1.43 -8.89 -17.69
CA ILE A 131 -2.21 -9.36 -16.51
C ILE A 131 -3.61 -8.73 -16.35
N GLY A 132 -4.01 -7.84 -17.27
CA GLY A 132 -5.22 -7.04 -17.15
C GLY A 132 -4.99 -5.72 -16.40
N THR A 133 -5.92 -4.77 -16.58
CA THR A 133 -5.78 -3.44 -15.98
C THR A 133 -5.90 -3.51 -14.47
N CYS A 134 -4.98 -2.89 -13.73
CA CYS A 134 -5.03 -2.86 -12.27
C CYS A 134 -4.85 -1.44 -11.72
N LEU A 135 -5.60 -1.11 -10.68
CA LEU A 135 -5.41 0.10 -9.88
C LEU A 135 -4.25 -0.13 -8.90
N ILE A 136 -3.32 0.81 -8.88
CA ILE A 136 -2.20 0.84 -7.94
C ILE A 136 -2.66 1.47 -6.62
N TYR A 137 -2.42 0.77 -5.51
CA TYR A 137 -2.60 1.27 -4.14
C TYR A 137 -1.30 1.68 -3.46
N LYS A 138 -0.14 1.18 -3.87
CA LYS A 138 1.12 1.73 -3.37
C LYS A 138 2.21 1.68 -4.40
N PHE A 139 3.06 2.69 -4.41
CA PHE A 139 4.19 2.80 -5.31
C PHE A 139 5.42 3.26 -4.51
N LEU A 140 6.43 2.40 -4.38
CA LEU A 140 7.68 2.71 -3.67
C LEU A 140 8.87 2.47 -4.58
N MET A 141 9.75 3.47 -4.70
CA MET A 141 11.11 3.27 -5.20
C MET A 141 12.05 3.03 -4.01
N ARG A 142 13.00 2.08 -4.13
CA ARG A 142 14.00 1.86 -3.09
C ARG A 142 15.05 2.99 -3.03
N SER A 143 15.36 3.61 -4.17
CA SER A 143 16.25 4.79 -4.24
C SER A 143 16.01 5.65 -5.50
N THR A 144 15.96 5.04 -6.68
CA THR A 144 15.57 5.69 -7.95
C THR A 144 14.69 4.76 -8.79
N VAL A 145 14.22 5.23 -9.95
CA VAL A 145 13.41 4.46 -10.90
C VAL A 145 14.18 3.31 -11.57
N ASP A 146 15.51 3.39 -11.56
CA ASP A 146 16.43 2.38 -12.12
C ASP A 146 16.83 1.30 -11.09
N ASP A 147 16.55 1.54 -9.80
CA ASP A 147 16.62 0.57 -8.72
C ASP A 147 15.30 -0.21 -8.60
N PHE A 148 15.15 -1.09 -7.60
CA PHE A 148 13.90 -1.81 -7.38
C PHE A 148 12.74 -0.86 -7.07
N VAL A 149 11.64 -1.07 -7.80
CA VAL A 149 10.34 -0.45 -7.59
C VAL A 149 9.36 -1.52 -7.14
N ALA A 150 8.65 -1.28 -6.04
CA ALA A 150 7.60 -2.14 -5.52
C ALA A 150 6.24 -1.47 -5.69
N VAL A 151 5.28 -2.22 -6.22
CA VAL A 151 3.91 -1.79 -6.48
C VAL A 151 2.96 -2.73 -5.77
N VAL A 152 1.99 -2.18 -5.03
CA VAL A 152 0.83 -2.92 -4.51
C VAL A 152 -0.38 -2.54 -5.35
N ALA A 153 -1.18 -3.52 -5.77
CA ALA A 153 -2.27 -3.37 -6.73
C ALA A 153 -3.55 -4.08 -6.28
N ASN A 154 -4.68 -3.71 -6.90
CA ASN A 154 -6.00 -4.28 -6.64
C ASN A 154 -6.25 -5.68 -7.23
N ASN A 155 -5.32 -6.20 -8.03
CA ASN A 155 -5.50 -7.47 -8.74
C ASN A 155 -5.24 -8.64 -7.78
N GLU A 156 -6.25 -9.43 -7.45
CA GLU A 156 -6.16 -10.51 -6.46
C GLU A 156 -5.13 -11.60 -6.83
N ASN A 157 -4.87 -11.80 -8.13
CA ASN A 157 -3.85 -12.73 -8.61
C ASN A 157 -2.43 -12.15 -8.57
N TYR A 158 -2.32 -10.82 -8.70
CA TYR A 158 -1.05 -10.09 -8.77
C TYR A 158 -1.04 -8.86 -7.83
N PRO A 159 -1.25 -9.05 -6.50
CA PRO A 159 -1.42 -7.96 -5.54
C PRO A 159 -0.12 -7.19 -5.29
N ILE A 160 1.02 -7.77 -5.66
CA ILE A 160 2.34 -7.15 -5.59
C ILE A 160 3.11 -7.38 -6.90
N ILE A 161 3.71 -6.32 -7.43
CA ILE A 161 4.58 -6.34 -8.60
C ILE A 161 5.90 -5.71 -8.18
N VAL A 162 7.03 -6.36 -8.46
CA VAL A 162 8.37 -5.80 -8.19
C VAL A 162 9.13 -5.71 -9.51
N PHE A 163 9.45 -4.50 -9.96
CA PHE A 163 10.10 -4.27 -11.25
C PHE A 163 11.37 -3.43 -11.12
N ARG A 164 12.20 -3.49 -12.17
CA ARG A 164 13.32 -2.59 -12.41
C ARG A 164 13.24 -2.08 -13.84
N GLN A 165 13.21 -0.76 -13.99
CA GLN A 165 13.02 -0.14 -15.29
C GLN A 165 14.18 -0.49 -16.24
N GLY A 166 13.85 -0.98 -17.43
CA GLY A 166 14.82 -1.42 -18.44
C GLY A 166 15.41 -2.83 -18.26
N THR A 167 15.07 -3.60 -17.21
CA THR A 167 15.48 -5.03 -17.13
C THR A 167 14.30 -6.00 -17.04
N GLY A 168 13.24 -5.67 -16.30
CA GLY A 168 12.03 -6.50 -16.24
C GLY A 168 11.32 -6.47 -14.90
N ALA A 169 10.31 -7.32 -14.76
CA ALA A 169 9.48 -7.44 -13.57
C ALA A 169 9.40 -8.87 -13.05
N TRP A 170 9.13 -8.96 -11.76
CA TRP A 170 8.66 -10.14 -11.07
C TRP A 170 7.24 -9.91 -10.59
N VAL A 171 6.40 -10.94 -10.72
CA VAL A 171 5.07 -11.05 -10.12
C VAL A 171 4.97 -12.42 -9.43
N PRO A 172 4.16 -12.57 -8.37
CA PRO A 172 3.88 -13.88 -7.81
C PRO A 172 3.11 -14.73 -8.84
N ARG A 173 3.04 -16.05 -8.58
CA ARG A 173 2.03 -16.87 -9.25
C ARG A 173 0.63 -16.45 -8.74
N PRO A 174 -0.42 -16.55 -9.57
CA PRO A 174 -1.81 -16.39 -9.15
C PRO A 174 -2.16 -17.19 -7.88
N CYS A 175 -3.13 -16.70 -7.11
CA CYS A 175 -3.67 -17.33 -5.90
C CYS A 175 -2.65 -17.75 -4.82
N THR A 176 -1.39 -17.30 -4.89
CA THR A 176 -0.31 -17.85 -4.05
C THR A 176 -0.19 -17.11 -2.71
N ALA A 177 -0.37 -17.85 -1.61
CA ALA A 177 -0.05 -17.38 -0.26
C ALA A 177 1.47 -17.18 -0.09
N PRO A 178 1.93 -16.21 0.73
CA PRO A 178 1.15 -15.20 1.45
C PRO A 178 0.75 -13.98 0.60
N TYR A 179 1.17 -13.91 -0.68
CA TYR A 179 1.07 -12.69 -1.50
C TYR A 179 -0.36 -12.16 -1.62
N ILE A 180 -1.35 -13.04 -1.82
CA ILE A 180 -2.81 -12.74 -1.83
C ILE A 180 -3.35 -12.06 -0.56
N ASN A 181 -2.57 -12.10 0.53
CA ASN A 181 -2.93 -11.52 1.81
C ASN A 181 -2.13 -10.24 2.12
N ILE A 182 -1.17 -9.82 1.29
CA ILE A 182 -0.44 -8.56 1.49
C ILE A 182 -1.41 -7.37 1.33
N ILE A 183 -1.37 -6.44 2.28
CA ILE A 183 -2.16 -5.20 2.26
C ILE A 183 -1.30 -3.94 2.18
N ASP A 184 -0.04 -4.02 2.64
CA ASP A 184 0.88 -2.89 2.59
C ASP A 184 2.35 -3.34 2.61
N VAL A 185 3.24 -2.49 2.09
CA VAL A 185 4.68 -2.71 2.00
C VAL A 185 5.51 -1.47 2.37
N ALA A 186 6.76 -1.66 2.81
CA ALA A 186 7.71 -0.59 3.10
C ALA A 186 9.17 -1.06 2.91
N PHE A 187 10.05 -0.17 2.41
CA PHE A 187 11.49 -0.44 2.35
C PHE A 187 12.18 -0.06 3.66
N LEU A 188 12.90 -1.00 4.27
CA LEU A 188 13.86 -0.74 5.35
C LEU A 188 15.26 -1.11 4.84
N GLY A 189 16.03 -0.10 4.43
CA GLY A 189 17.34 -0.30 3.81
C GLY A 189 17.23 -1.01 2.46
N SER A 190 17.91 -2.15 2.32
CA SER A 190 17.92 -2.96 1.10
C SER A 190 16.68 -3.85 0.94
N THR A 191 15.98 -4.16 2.04
CA THR A 191 14.92 -5.16 2.13
C THR A 191 13.53 -4.51 2.04
N LEU A 192 12.64 -5.13 1.26
CA LEU A 192 11.22 -4.81 1.24
C LEU A 192 10.52 -5.62 2.34
N TYR A 193 9.69 -4.99 3.16
CA TYR A 193 8.84 -5.67 4.13
C TYR A 193 7.39 -5.52 3.71
N ALA A 194 6.59 -6.56 3.94
CA ALA A 194 5.16 -6.61 3.71
C ALA A 194 4.42 -6.88 5.03
N ILE A 195 3.20 -6.34 5.16
CA ILE A 195 2.22 -6.79 6.15
C ILE A 195 1.01 -7.43 5.48
N THR A 196 0.45 -8.45 6.12
CA THR A 196 -0.75 -9.15 5.64
C THR A 196 -2.05 -8.60 6.26
N LYS A 197 -3.21 -9.08 5.77
CA LYS A 197 -4.55 -8.86 6.35
C LYS A 197 -4.59 -9.20 7.85
N VAL A 198 -3.92 -10.29 8.25
CA VAL A 198 -3.74 -10.72 9.66
C VAL A 198 -2.56 -10.04 10.37
N GLU A 199 -1.90 -9.08 9.72
CA GLU A 199 -0.76 -8.30 10.23
C GLU A 199 0.51 -9.10 10.57
N ASP A 200 0.76 -10.22 9.87
CA ASP A 200 2.08 -10.84 9.86
C ASP A 200 3.10 -9.91 9.19
N LEU A 201 4.31 -9.79 9.75
CA LEU A 201 5.40 -9.01 9.16
C LEU A 201 6.37 -9.94 8.41
N ILE A 202 6.43 -9.80 7.09
CA ILE A 202 7.16 -10.70 6.19
C ILE A 202 8.26 -9.92 5.45
N PRO A 203 9.53 -10.33 5.52
CA PRO A 203 10.60 -9.78 4.68
C PRO A 203 10.54 -10.41 3.29
N LEU A 204 10.54 -9.56 2.25
CA LEU A 204 10.66 -9.91 0.85
C LEU A 204 12.09 -9.56 0.39
N ASN A 205 12.91 -10.60 0.26
CA ASN A 205 14.30 -10.48 -0.16
C ASN A 205 14.36 -10.22 -1.67
N LEU A 206 14.96 -9.09 -2.06
CA LEU A 206 15.07 -8.67 -3.45
C LEU A 206 16.45 -9.00 -4.02
N ALA A 207 16.49 -9.89 -4.99
CA ALA A 207 17.67 -10.29 -5.75
C ALA A 207 17.50 -9.98 -7.25
N LEU A 208 18.51 -10.29 -8.06
CA LEU A 208 18.42 -10.30 -9.51
C LEU A 208 18.65 -11.73 -10.02
N ASP A 209 17.96 -12.11 -11.10
CA ASP A 209 18.22 -13.35 -11.83
C ASP A 209 19.39 -13.22 -12.82
N GLY A 210 19.64 -14.27 -13.61
CA GLY A 210 20.71 -14.28 -14.63
C GLY A 210 20.50 -13.31 -15.79
N ASP A 211 19.27 -12.87 -16.04
CA ASP A 211 18.92 -11.87 -17.05
C ASP A 211 18.96 -10.43 -16.48
N GLY A 212 19.12 -10.27 -15.16
CA GLY A 212 19.07 -8.99 -14.46
C GLY A 212 17.64 -8.52 -14.13
N LYS A 213 16.64 -9.38 -14.26
CA LYS A 213 15.26 -9.13 -13.80
C LYS A 213 15.21 -9.27 -12.27
N PRO A 214 14.25 -8.64 -11.59
CA PRO A 214 14.00 -8.91 -10.18
C PRO A 214 13.71 -10.38 -9.91
N LEU A 215 14.20 -10.88 -8.78
CA LEU A 215 13.78 -12.13 -8.16
C LEU A 215 13.38 -11.83 -6.72
N VAL A 216 12.16 -12.20 -6.34
CA VAL A 216 11.66 -12.02 -4.97
C VAL A 216 11.59 -13.38 -4.29
N THR A 217 12.12 -13.47 -3.07
CA THR A 217 11.98 -14.64 -2.20
C THR A 217 11.53 -14.21 -0.81
N ILE A 218 10.71 -15.02 -0.15
CA ILE A 218 10.25 -14.76 1.21
C ILE A 218 11.36 -15.16 2.18
N GLY A 219 11.69 -14.29 3.14
CA GLY A 219 12.50 -14.63 4.30
C GLY A 219 11.64 -15.03 5.50
N LYS A 220 12.28 -15.56 6.54
CA LYS A 220 11.58 -15.97 7.78
C LYS A 220 10.72 -14.83 8.33
N ARG A 221 9.45 -15.16 8.62
CA ARG A 221 8.44 -14.26 9.18
C ARG A 221 8.97 -13.60 10.46
N VAL A 222 8.91 -12.28 10.56
CA VAL A 222 9.44 -11.50 11.71
C VAL A 222 8.39 -11.34 12.80
N ILE A 223 7.12 -11.25 12.43
CA ILE A 223 5.99 -11.24 13.37
C ILE A 223 4.94 -12.21 12.84
N ARG A 224 4.50 -13.13 13.71
CA ARG A 224 3.30 -13.96 13.51
C ARG A 224 2.24 -13.44 14.46
N GLN A 225 1.10 -12.96 13.97
CA GLN A 225 -0.04 -12.75 14.87
C GLN A 225 -0.62 -14.12 15.27
N PRO A 226 -1.05 -14.30 16.53
CA PRO A 226 -1.74 -15.54 16.92
C PRO A 226 -3.05 -15.66 16.13
N PRO A 227 -3.48 -16.89 15.75
CA PRO A 227 -4.70 -17.09 14.98
C PRO A 227 -5.91 -16.35 15.57
N GLY A 228 -6.57 -15.57 14.73
CA GLY A 228 -7.74 -14.77 15.10
C GLY A 228 -8.99 -15.62 15.34
N TYR A 229 -10.07 -14.94 15.72
CA TYR A 229 -11.40 -15.56 15.99
C TYR A 229 -12.04 -16.18 14.72
N ASP A 230 -11.43 -15.92 13.57
CA ASP A 230 -11.73 -16.35 12.21
C ASP A 230 -10.92 -17.58 11.75
N GLY A 231 -9.96 -18.06 12.55
CA GLY A 231 -9.28 -19.36 12.34
C GLY A 231 -8.37 -19.45 11.11
N TYR A 232 -8.13 -18.34 10.42
CA TYR A 232 -7.45 -18.28 9.14
C TYR A 232 -5.93 -18.08 9.33
N ASP A 233 -5.17 -19.17 9.54
CA ASP A 233 -3.73 -19.09 9.29
C ASP A 233 -3.50 -19.08 7.78
N ALA A 234 -2.81 -18.07 7.27
CA ALA A 234 -2.46 -17.96 5.86
C ALA A 234 -1.39 -18.99 5.42
N TRP A 235 -0.97 -19.86 6.34
CA TRP A 235 0.09 -20.85 6.20
C TRP A 235 -0.35 -22.16 6.87
N ASN A 236 -1.00 -23.04 6.10
CA ASN A 236 -1.25 -24.41 6.58
C ASN A 236 0.07 -25.14 6.84
N THR A 237 0.06 -26.06 7.80
CA THR A 237 1.25 -26.72 8.35
C THR A 237 1.78 -27.83 7.43
N SER A 238 2.46 -27.45 6.35
CA SER A 238 3.17 -28.38 5.45
C SER A 238 4.66 -28.05 5.24
N ASP A 239 5.12 -26.87 5.64
CA ASP A 239 6.40 -26.28 5.18
C ASP A 239 7.42 -25.97 6.30
N ASP A 240 7.10 -26.25 7.57
CA ASP A 240 7.93 -25.90 8.75
C ASP A 240 8.41 -27.12 9.59
N ASP A 241 7.90 -28.35 9.37
CA ASP A 241 8.11 -29.52 10.25
C ASP A 241 9.07 -30.61 9.69
N ASP A 242 10.19 -30.21 9.08
CA ASP A 242 11.34 -31.11 8.78
C ASP A 242 12.32 -31.17 9.99
N GLU A 243 11.80 -31.48 11.20
CA GLU A 243 12.64 -31.76 12.38
C GLU A 243 12.83 -33.28 12.56
N ASP A 244 13.97 -33.79 12.05
CA ASP A 244 14.43 -35.19 12.15
C ASP A 244 14.52 -35.69 13.62
N HIS A 245 13.42 -36.21 14.15
CA HIS A 245 13.37 -36.91 15.44
C HIS A 245 13.40 -38.43 15.27
N SER A 246 14.61 -38.95 15.03
CA SER A 246 14.90 -40.38 15.05
C SER A 246 15.09 -40.89 16.50
N ASP A 247 14.01 -41.31 17.14
CA ASP A 247 14.06 -42.01 18.42
C ASP A 247 13.54 -43.46 18.26
N ASP A 248 14.47 -44.42 18.23
CA ASP A 248 14.20 -45.85 18.34
C ASP A 248 13.78 -46.19 19.79
N GLU A 249 12.48 -46.29 20.06
CA GLU A 249 11.99 -47.00 21.25
C GLU A 249 11.13 -48.20 20.84
N ARG A 250 11.48 -49.36 21.39
CA ARG A 250 10.77 -50.62 21.19
C ARG A 250 10.07 -50.97 22.49
N ASP A 251 8.80 -51.33 22.42
CA ASP A 251 8.20 -52.26 23.38
C ASP A 251 7.26 -53.21 22.63
N GLU A 252 7.44 -54.51 22.87
CA GLU A 252 6.51 -55.57 22.49
C GLU A 252 5.88 -56.10 23.79
N GLU A 253 4.55 -56.23 23.84
CA GLU A 253 3.93 -57.24 24.71
C GLU A 253 2.56 -57.67 24.13
N ASP A 254 2.33 -58.99 24.07
CA ASP A 254 1.15 -59.61 23.46
C ASP A 254 -0.11 -59.53 24.35
N GLY A 255 -1.30 -59.66 23.74
CA GLY A 255 -2.58 -59.65 24.47
C GLY A 255 -3.76 -60.17 23.65
N ASP A 256 -3.75 -61.45 23.31
CA ASP A 256 -4.87 -62.17 22.68
C ASP A 256 -6.01 -62.47 23.69
N ASP A 257 -7.26 -62.37 23.22
CA ASP A 257 -8.42 -63.18 23.63
C ASP A 257 -9.66 -62.72 22.82
N GLY A 258 -10.07 -63.54 21.84
CA GLY A 258 -11.27 -63.29 21.02
C GLY A 258 -12.57 -63.87 21.58
N ASN A 259 -13.68 -63.73 20.84
CA ASN A 259 -14.83 -64.62 20.96
C ASN A 259 -15.69 -64.62 19.68
N ASP A 260 -15.87 -65.79 19.07
CA ASP A 260 -16.63 -66.02 17.85
C ASP A 260 -18.16 -66.01 18.02
N THR A 261 -18.91 -65.85 16.93
CA THR A 261 -20.20 -66.54 16.73
C THR A 261 -20.47 -66.75 15.23
N GLU A 262 -20.76 -68.01 14.86
CA GLU A 262 -21.10 -68.58 13.53
C GLU A 262 -22.43 -67.99 12.95
N GLU A 263 -22.75 -67.94 11.65
CA GLU A 263 -22.75 -68.92 10.52
C GLU A 263 -23.77 -70.08 10.71
N GLU A 264 -24.49 -70.63 9.71
CA GLU A 264 -24.61 -70.42 8.23
C GLU A 264 -25.90 -69.57 7.90
N ASP A 265 -26.67 -69.56 6.79
CA ASP A 265 -26.87 -70.36 5.54
C ASP A 265 -27.68 -69.51 4.48
N VAL A 266 -27.86 -69.97 3.22
CA VAL A 266 -28.73 -69.37 2.16
C VAL A 266 -29.58 -70.47 1.47
N PRO A 267 -30.77 -70.18 0.91
CA PRO A 267 -30.98 -70.59 -0.50
C PRO A 267 -31.89 -69.68 -1.37
N ASP A 268 -31.77 -69.83 -2.69
CA ASP A 268 -32.44 -69.06 -3.76
C ASP A 268 -33.93 -69.40 -4.03
N HIS A 269 -34.63 -68.51 -4.77
CA HIS A 269 -35.04 -68.70 -6.20
C HIS A 269 -36.44 -68.13 -6.57
N ASP A 270 -36.46 -67.28 -7.61
CA ASP A 270 -37.54 -66.92 -8.59
C ASP A 270 -38.91 -66.33 -8.17
N GLY A 271 -39.38 -65.33 -8.96
CA GLY A 271 -40.74 -64.76 -8.87
C GLY A 271 -41.02 -63.43 -9.57
N ASP A 272 -40.84 -63.34 -10.90
CA ASP A 272 -41.41 -62.38 -11.88
C ASP A 272 -41.84 -60.93 -11.49
N ILE A 273 -41.13 -59.94 -12.05
CA ILE A 273 -41.59 -58.77 -12.84
C ILE A 273 -42.92 -58.06 -12.47
N GLU A 274 -42.86 -56.76 -12.19
CA GLU A 274 -43.54 -55.68 -12.98
C GLU A 274 -42.90 -54.30 -12.71
N GLU A 275 -43.16 -53.31 -13.57
CA GLU A 275 -42.48 -51.99 -13.64
C GLU A 275 -42.85 -50.98 -12.51
N ASP A 276 -41.89 -50.15 -12.06
CA ASP A 276 -41.92 -48.67 -12.19
C ASP A 276 -40.61 -47.97 -11.71
N GLY A 277 -40.31 -46.76 -12.23
CA GLY A 277 -39.50 -45.75 -11.51
C GLY A 277 -37.96 -45.67 -11.66
N ASN A 278 -37.50 -45.04 -12.76
CA ASN A 278 -36.36 -44.09 -12.92
C ASN A 278 -35.66 -43.59 -11.61
N GLU A 279 -34.34 -43.34 -11.49
CA GLU A 279 -33.34 -42.80 -12.44
C GLU A 279 -31.92 -43.39 -12.27
N ASP A 280 -31.19 -43.59 -13.36
CA ASP A 280 -29.81 -44.13 -13.39
C ASP A 280 -28.71 -43.09 -13.19
N HIS A 281 -27.59 -43.53 -12.59
CA HIS A 281 -26.31 -42.82 -12.66
C HIS A 281 -25.71 -42.94 -14.07
N GLN A 282 -25.23 -41.82 -14.64
CA GLN A 282 -24.31 -41.85 -15.79
C GLN A 282 -23.09 -40.99 -15.52
N GLU A 283 -21.91 -41.62 -15.57
CA GLU A 283 -20.64 -40.93 -15.76
C GLU A 283 -20.68 -40.25 -17.14
N GLN A 284 -20.29 -38.98 -17.21
CA GLN A 284 -20.26 -38.24 -18.48
C GLN A 284 -18.98 -37.41 -18.55
N GLU A 285 -18.13 -37.72 -19.53
CA GLU A 285 -16.94 -36.93 -19.83
C GLU A 285 -17.37 -35.52 -20.27
N ILE A 286 -17.13 -34.53 -19.42
CA ILE A 286 -17.31 -33.12 -19.80
C ILE A 286 -16.01 -32.66 -20.48
N ALA A 287 -16.14 -32.21 -21.72
CA ALA A 287 -15.00 -31.77 -22.52
C ALA A 287 -14.32 -30.54 -21.91
N LEU A 288 -13.02 -30.39 -22.18
CA LEU A 288 -12.27 -29.15 -21.93
C LEU A 288 -12.67 -28.10 -22.97
N ASP A 289 -13.89 -27.56 -22.85
CA ASP A 289 -14.25 -26.32 -23.53
C ASP A 289 -13.35 -25.20 -23.01
N GLY A 290 -12.67 -24.52 -23.93
CA GLY A 290 -11.78 -23.42 -23.59
C GLY A 290 -12.57 -22.18 -23.23
N GLU A 291 -12.94 -22.03 -21.95
CA GLU A 291 -13.50 -20.78 -21.45
C GLU A 291 -12.54 -19.63 -21.77
N VAL A 292 -13.02 -18.71 -22.62
CA VAL A 292 -12.44 -17.38 -22.72
C VAL A 292 -12.61 -16.75 -21.33
N PRO A 293 -11.54 -16.19 -20.71
CA PRO A 293 -11.68 -15.52 -19.42
C PRO A 293 -12.82 -14.51 -19.48
N PRO A 294 -13.70 -14.42 -18.46
CA PRO A 294 -14.78 -13.46 -18.47
C PRO A 294 -14.21 -12.05 -18.65
N ASP A 295 -14.86 -11.24 -19.49
CA ASP A 295 -14.46 -9.84 -19.70
C ASP A 295 -14.37 -9.14 -18.34
N ASP A 296 -13.19 -8.60 -18.01
CA ASP A 296 -12.95 -7.82 -16.79
C ASP A 296 -13.84 -6.58 -16.81
N ASP A 297 -14.94 -6.62 -16.05
CA ASP A 297 -15.97 -5.58 -16.04
C ASP A 297 -15.51 -4.28 -15.35
N GLY A 298 -14.28 -4.27 -14.82
CA GLY A 298 -13.66 -3.15 -14.13
C GLY A 298 -14.41 -2.73 -12.87
N SER A 299 -15.29 -3.58 -12.32
CA SER A 299 -16.07 -3.31 -11.09
C SER A 299 -15.25 -3.54 -9.82
N HIS A 300 -13.97 -3.14 -9.85
CA HIS A 300 -13.04 -3.36 -8.75
C HIS A 300 -13.50 -2.63 -7.47
N HIS A 301 -14.19 -3.34 -6.59
CA HIS A 301 -14.51 -2.87 -5.25
C HIS A 301 -13.22 -2.42 -4.54
N SER A 302 -13.29 -1.26 -3.88
CA SER A 302 -12.12 -0.53 -3.41
C SER A 302 -11.36 -1.27 -2.31
N SER A 303 -10.31 -1.98 -2.70
CA SER A 303 -9.36 -2.64 -1.79
C SER A 303 -8.38 -1.62 -1.17
N PHE A 304 -8.94 -0.69 -0.39
CA PHE A 304 -8.23 0.09 0.62
C PHE A 304 -7.46 -0.89 1.54
N SER A 305 -6.45 -0.42 2.29
CA SER A 305 -5.91 -1.16 3.45
C SER A 305 -6.91 -1.28 4.63
N GLY A 306 -8.20 -1.14 4.33
CA GLY A 306 -9.32 -0.83 5.19
C GLY A 306 -10.32 -1.96 5.22
N GLU A 307 -10.22 -2.80 6.24
CA GLU A 307 -11.14 -3.93 6.44
C GLU A 307 -12.50 -3.43 6.92
N PHE A 308 -13.57 -3.82 6.24
CA PHE A 308 -14.95 -3.49 6.62
C PHE A 308 -15.45 -4.42 7.71
N THR A 309 -15.76 -3.87 8.89
CA THR A 309 -16.35 -4.62 10.01
C THR A 309 -17.66 -3.99 10.46
N HIS A 310 -18.66 -4.82 10.73
CA HIS A 310 -19.95 -4.37 11.24
C HIS A 310 -19.92 -4.20 12.76
N GLY A 311 -20.34 -3.04 13.26
CA GLY A 311 -20.50 -2.81 14.69
C GLY A 311 -21.60 -3.73 15.28
N LYS A 312 -21.22 -4.82 15.96
CA LYS A 312 -22.10 -5.87 16.51
C LYS A 312 -23.27 -5.40 17.42
N VAL A 313 -23.34 -4.11 17.77
CA VAL A 313 -24.36 -3.50 18.63
C VAL A 313 -25.14 -2.38 17.92
N THR A 314 -24.56 -1.74 16.90
CA THR A 314 -25.09 -0.53 16.26
C THR A 314 -25.41 -0.69 14.77
N GLY A 315 -24.88 -1.72 14.11
CA GLY A 315 -25.00 -1.91 12.66
C GLY A 315 -24.13 -0.96 11.82
N GLU A 316 -23.33 -0.11 12.45
CA GLU A 316 -22.49 0.88 11.77
C GLU A 316 -21.30 0.22 11.05
N PHE A 317 -20.96 0.75 9.88
CA PHE A 317 -19.76 0.38 9.13
C PHE A 317 -18.50 0.99 9.77
N ILE A 318 -17.59 0.13 10.20
CA ILE A 318 -16.28 0.49 10.75
C ILE A 318 -15.22 0.07 9.73
N ILE A 319 -14.37 1.01 9.32
CA ILE A 319 -13.15 0.72 8.54
C ILE A 319 -11.99 0.52 9.51
N ILE A 320 -11.18 -0.53 9.28
CA ILE A 320 -9.90 -0.76 9.96
C ILE A 320 -8.76 -0.55 8.95
N SER A 321 -8.28 0.68 8.82
CA SER A 321 -7.12 1.02 7.99
C SER A 321 -5.82 0.59 8.67
N ARG A 322 -4.89 0.04 7.88
CA ARG A 322 -3.56 -0.42 8.33
C ARG A 322 -2.47 0.14 7.43
N HIS A 323 -1.38 0.64 8.01
CA HIS A 323 -0.25 1.19 7.26
C HIS A 323 1.08 0.76 7.87
N LEU A 324 1.99 0.22 7.06
CA LEU A 324 3.36 -0.14 7.41
C LEU A 324 4.30 1.05 7.17
N ILE A 325 4.97 1.47 8.22
CA ILE A 325 5.75 2.70 8.29
C ILE A 325 7.18 2.35 8.73
N VAL A 326 8.17 3.00 8.10
CA VAL A 326 9.55 3.02 8.62
C VAL A 326 9.80 4.36 9.30
N SER A 327 10.20 4.32 10.57
CA SER A 327 10.60 5.49 11.38
C SER A 327 11.89 5.19 12.14
N SER A 328 12.88 6.09 12.06
CA SER A 328 14.13 6.00 12.84
C SER A 328 14.85 4.64 12.75
N GLY A 329 14.76 3.96 11.60
CA GLY A 329 15.36 2.63 11.36
C GLY A 329 14.54 1.43 11.84
N LYS A 330 13.34 1.67 12.38
CA LYS A 330 12.41 0.66 12.89
C LYS A 330 11.18 0.53 11.99
N LEU A 331 10.54 -0.64 12.01
CA LEU A 331 9.23 -0.88 11.37
C LEU A 331 8.12 -0.69 12.40
N MET A 332 7.03 -0.06 11.97
CA MET A 332 5.84 0.23 12.78
C MET A 332 4.58 -0.02 11.95
N VAL A 333 3.51 -0.55 12.56
CA VAL A 333 2.18 -0.58 11.95
C VAL A 333 1.27 0.43 12.63
N ARG A 334 0.55 1.22 11.82
CA ARG A 334 -0.52 2.12 12.25
C ARG A 334 -1.87 1.50 11.96
N ARG A 335 -2.62 1.16 13.01
CA ARG A 335 -4.03 0.73 12.94
C ARG A 335 -4.92 1.96 13.18
N HIS A 336 -5.89 2.22 12.31
CA HIS A 336 -6.93 3.25 12.53
C HIS A 336 -8.32 2.64 12.35
N LYS A 337 -9.16 2.76 13.39
CA LYS A 337 -10.54 2.30 13.39
C LYS A 337 -11.46 3.53 13.45
N TYR A 338 -12.29 3.73 12.42
CA TYR A 338 -13.19 4.88 12.29
C TYR A 338 -14.51 4.51 11.59
N TYR A 339 -15.50 5.38 11.74
CA TYR A 339 -16.85 5.22 11.17
C TYR A 339 -17.01 5.97 9.84
N THR A 340 -17.66 5.37 8.85
CA THR A 340 -17.80 5.98 7.50
C THR A 340 -18.76 7.17 7.47
N VAL A 341 -19.94 7.06 8.08
CA VAL A 341 -21.07 8.00 7.93
C VAL A 341 -20.80 9.39 8.54
N SER A 342 -19.78 9.54 9.39
CA SER A 342 -19.43 10.83 10.02
C SER A 342 -17.93 11.00 10.29
N ILE A 343 -17.07 10.20 9.64
CA ILE A 343 -15.59 10.20 9.72
C ILE A 343 -15.09 10.56 11.14
N CYS A 344 -15.29 9.61 12.06
CA CYS A 344 -14.98 9.79 13.47
C CYS A 344 -13.93 8.77 13.91
N THR A 345 -12.74 9.23 14.32
CA THR A 345 -11.73 8.40 14.98
C THR A 345 -12.35 7.67 16.17
N ARG A 346 -12.38 6.33 16.14
CA ARG A 346 -12.72 5.49 17.30
C ARG A 346 -11.48 5.05 18.06
N ARG A 347 -10.40 4.70 17.36
CA ARG A 347 -9.09 4.35 17.94
C ARG A 347 -7.98 4.42 16.90
N VAL A 348 -6.85 5.04 17.26
CA VAL A 348 -5.58 4.89 16.56
C VAL A 348 -4.62 4.10 17.46
N GLU A 349 -3.85 3.18 16.89
CA GLU A 349 -2.80 2.43 17.57
C GLU A 349 -1.53 2.47 16.70
N ILE A 350 -0.38 2.76 17.31
CA ILE A 350 0.94 2.58 16.68
C ILE A 350 1.66 1.48 17.44
N LEU A 351 2.06 0.43 16.71
CA LEU A 351 2.79 -0.70 17.26
C LEU A 351 4.15 -0.78 16.56
N GLU A 352 5.21 -0.94 17.33
CA GLU A 352 6.56 -1.18 16.82
C GLU A 352 6.80 -2.68 16.62
N ALA A 353 7.60 -3.03 15.62
CA ALA A 353 7.99 -4.41 15.35
C ALA A 353 9.12 -4.87 16.30
N ASP A 354 8.80 -5.73 17.27
CA ASP A 354 9.82 -6.39 18.09
C ASP A 354 10.16 -7.77 17.52
N ALA A 355 11.24 -7.81 16.75
CA ALA A 355 11.80 -9.03 16.16
C ALA A 355 12.40 -10.00 17.21
N SER A 356 12.54 -9.60 18.48
CA SER A 356 13.07 -10.47 19.55
C SER A 356 11.97 -11.26 20.26
N THR A 357 10.75 -10.71 20.36
CA THR A 357 9.56 -11.42 20.85
C THR A 357 8.66 -11.94 19.73
N GLY A 358 8.90 -11.53 18.47
CA GLY A 358 8.10 -11.92 17.31
C GLY A 358 6.73 -11.24 17.26
N ALA A 359 6.60 -10.05 17.88
CA ALA A 359 5.32 -9.41 18.17
C ALA A 359 5.27 -7.92 17.78
N TRP A 360 4.05 -7.42 17.59
CA TRP A 360 3.77 -5.98 17.52
C TRP A 360 3.58 -5.41 18.93
N VAL A 361 4.49 -4.53 19.37
CA VAL A 361 4.49 -3.95 20.71
C VAL A 361 3.94 -2.52 20.66
N PRO A 362 2.91 -2.15 21.47
CA PRO A 362 2.42 -0.77 21.50
C PRO A 362 3.50 0.23 21.92
N LEU A 363 3.60 1.35 21.20
CA LEU A 363 4.43 2.48 21.66
C LEU A 363 3.84 3.10 22.92
N ASP A 364 4.70 3.51 23.85
CA ASP A 364 4.27 4.26 25.03
C ASP A 364 3.81 5.67 24.62
N VAL A 365 2.62 6.06 25.08
CA VAL A 365 1.99 7.36 24.82
C VAL A 365 2.86 8.52 25.31
N SER A 366 3.69 8.32 26.34
CA SER A 366 4.58 9.33 26.89
C SER A 366 5.88 9.50 26.10
N ASP A 367 6.38 8.46 25.43
CA ASP A 367 7.55 8.54 24.53
C ASP A 367 7.16 9.11 23.16
N GLY A 368 6.03 8.67 22.60
CA GLY A 368 5.55 9.05 21.27
C GLY A 368 6.26 8.28 20.15
N LEU A 369 6.56 8.95 19.03
CA LEU A 369 7.44 8.45 17.96
C LEU A 369 8.92 8.59 18.33
N GLY A 370 9.23 9.59 19.17
CA GLY A 370 10.57 9.94 19.61
C GLY A 370 11.44 10.62 18.55
N GLY A 371 12.37 11.47 19.00
CA GLY A 371 13.46 11.99 18.17
C GLY A 371 13.07 13.06 17.16
N GLY A 372 12.04 13.88 17.42
CA GLY A 372 11.65 14.97 16.53
C GLY A 372 11.02 14.45 15.24
N ARG A 373 9.97 13.62 15.33
CA ARG A 373 9.35 12.91 14.19
C ARG A 373 7.85 13.18 14.09
N ALA A 374 7.33 13.07 12.87
CA ALA A 374 5.90 13.12 12.53
C ALA A 374 5.57 12.05 11.48
N LEU A 375 4.29 11.64 11.38
CA LEU A 375 3.81 10.70 10.38
C LEU A 375 2.87 11.38 9.38
N PHE A 376 3.00 11.05 8.09
CA PHE A 376 2.11 11.49 7.03
C PHE A 376 1.53 10.26 6.34
N ILE A 377 0.20 10.19 6.29
CA ILE A 377 -0.56 9.01 5.84
C ILE A 377 -1.65 9.46 4.85
N SER A 378 -1.80 8.70 3.77
CA SER A 378 -3.01 8.61 2.95
C SER A 378 -3.19 7.18 2.46
N MET A 379 -4.34 6.85 1.87
CA MET A 379 -4.72 5.52 1.38
C MET A 379 -3.60 4.80 0.60
N ASN A 380 -2.79 5.56 -0.15
CA ASN A 380 -1.72 5.05 -1.01
C ASN A 380 -0.30 5.43 -0.54
N PHE A 381 -0.13 5.98 0.66
CA PHE A 381 1.13 6.58 1.10
C PHE A 381 1.35 6.54 2.62
N SER A 382 2.58 6.24 3.03
CA SER A 382 2.99 6.25 4.45
C SER A 382 4.44 6.67 4.59
N LYS A 383 4.71 7.79 5.27
CA LYS A 383 6.09 8.25 5.53
C LYS A 383 6.25 8.89 6.90
N SER A 384 7.36 8.57 7.56
CA SER A 384 7.81 9.27 8.76
C SER A 384 8.89 10.30 8.39
N VAL A 385 8.71 11.55 8.83
CA VAL A 385 9.64 12.66 8.56
C VAL A 385 10.07 13.36 9.85
N SER A 386 11.17 14.10 9.77
CA SER A 386 11.67 14.86 10.90
C SER A 386 10.89 16.17 11.06
N ALA A 387 10.41 16.43 12.28
CA ALA A 387 9.72 17.64 12.72
C ALA A 387 10.54 18.43 13.75
N PRO A 388 11.78 18.89 13.46
CA PRO A 388 12.63 19.60 14.42
C PRO A 388 12.17 21.06 14.62
N CYS A 389 11.04 21.21 15.32
CA CYS A 389 10.23 22.41 15.61
C CYS A 389 9.87 23.32 14.42
N GLY A 390 8.59 23.69 14.28
CA GLY A 390 8.13 24.64 13.27
C GLY A 390 6.67 24.43 12.88
N GLU A 391 6.41 24.43 11.57
CA GLU A 391 5.07 24.24 10.98
C GLU A 391 4.61 22.77 10.96
N ILE A 392 5.53 21.82 11.12
CA ILE A 392 5.24 20.39 11.37
C ILE A 392 5.44 20.13 12.87
N GLU A 393 4.48 19.44 13.48
CA GLU A 393 4.43 19.16 14.92
C GLU A 393 5.00 17.76 15.21
N GLU A 394 5.75 17.62 16.30
CA GLU A 394 6.31 16.35 16.76
C GLU A 394 5.19 15.45 17.34
N ASP A 395 5.30 14.13 17.14
CA ASP A 395 4.34 13.11 17.60
C ASP A 395 2.91 13.25 17.04
N VAL A 396 2.75 14.00 15.95
CA VAL A 396 1.49 14.13 15.21
C VAL A 396 1.47 13.22 13.98
N ILE A 397 0.33 12.56 13.79
CA ILE A 397 -0.03 11.84 12.56
C ILE A 397 -0.96 12.75 11.75
N TYR A 398 -0.55 13.06 10.52
CA TYR A 398 -1.36 13.74 9.52
C TYR A 398 -2.03 12.68 8.64
N ASP A 399 -3.26 12.28 9.01
CA ASP A 399 -4.13 11.42 8.22
C ASP A 399 -4.97 12.32 7.29
N ILE A 400 -4.77 12.20 5.99
CA ILE A 400 -5.48 13.03 5.02
C ILE A 400 -6.80 12.41 4.54
N ASP A 401 -6.94 11.09 4.62
CA ASP A 401 -8.16 10.39 4.20
C ASP A 401 -9.32 10.72 5.14
N THR A 402 -9.02 10.92 6.44
CA THR A 402 -9.97 11.45 7.42
C THR A 402 -9.87 12.96 7.64
N GLY A 403 -8.75 13.59 7.21
CA GLY A 403 -8.47 15.01 7.43
C GLY A 403 -8.14 15.38 8.89
N GLU A 404 -7.78 14.38 9.69
CA GLU A 404 -7.48 14.49 11.12
C GLU A 404 -5.97 14.58 11.38
N LEU A 405 -5.60 15.46 12.32
CA LEU A 405 -4.31 15.45 12.98
C LEU A 405 -4.48 14.69 14.29
N PHE A 406 -3.94 13.48 14.37
CA PHE A 406 -3.94 12.70 15.61
C PHE A 406 -2.66 12.97 16.39
N ASP A 407 -2.81 13.56 17.58
CA ASP A 407 -1.73 13.81 18.51
C ASP A 407 -1.48 12.56 19.35
N MET A 408 -0.31 11.92 19.18
CA MET A 408 -0.01 10.65 19.85
C MET A 408 0.22 10.78 21.35
N LYS A 409 0.60 11.97 21.85
CA LYS A 409 0.88 12.22 23.27
C LYS A 409 -0.36 12.59 24.06
N THR A 410 -1.30 13.33 23.48
CA THR A 410 -2.61 13.58 24.11
C THR A 410 -3.67 12.54 23.76
N GLN A 411 -3.42 11.68 22.75
CA GLN A 411 -4.37 10.70 22.19
C GLN A 411 -5.66 11.37 21.67
N THR A 412 -5.54 12.54 21.02
CA THR A 412 -6.68 13.31 20.50
C THR A 412 -6.56 13.66 19.02
N SER A 413 -7.61 13.38 18.24
CA SER A 413 -7.78 13.91 16.89
C SER A 413 -8.22 15.37 16.90
N ARG A 414 -7.68 16.19 15.99
CA ARG A 414 -8.15 17.55 15.68
C ARG A 414 -8.25 17.75 14.17
N GLN A 415 -9.35 18.33 13.69
CA GLN A 415 -9.61 18.50 12.26
C GLN A 415 -8.83 19.69 11.68
N LYS A 416 -8.26 19.56 10.48
CA LYS A 416 -7.57 20.65 9.75
C LYS A 416 -8.28 20.95 8.41
N ARG A 417 -8.08 22.16 7.88
CA ARG A 417 -8.76 22.74 6.70
C ARG A 417 -8.60 22.00 5.35
N PHE A 418 -8.00 20.82 5.29
CA PHE A 418 -7.77 20.09 4.03
C PHE A 418 -8.96 19.19 3.61
N CYS A 419 -10.05 19.17 4.37
CA CYS A 419 -11.17 18.25 4.18
C CYS A 419 -12.02 18.55 2.92
N THR A 420 -11.59 18.04 1.77
CA THR A 420 -12.51 17.40 0.81
C THR A 420 -12.13 15.92 0.71
N PRO A 421 -13.01 14.98 1.13
CA PRO A 421 -12.78 13.55 0.95
C PRO A 421 -13.04 13.17 -0.52
N SER A 422 -12.12 13.55 -1.41
CA SER A 422 -12.03 12.98 -2.75
C SER A 422 -11.32 11.63 -2.69
N GLN A 423 -11.68 10.72 -3.60
CA GLN A 423 -10.94 9.48 -3.79
C GLN A 423 -9.56 9.82 -4.36
N GLY A 424 -8.49 9.13 -3.91
CA GLY A 424 -7.16 9.22 -4.53
C GLY A 424 -6.30 10.45 -4.16
N ILE A 425 -6.33 10.91 -2.91
CA ILE A 425 -5.40 11.92 -2.39
C ILE A 425 -4.06 11.33 -1.92
N THR A 426 -2.95 12.02 -2.18
CA THR A 426 -1.62 11.61 -1.69
C THR A 426 -0.72 12.77 -1.26
N TRP A 427 0.26 12.46 -0.41
CA TRP A 427 1.31 13.38 0.04
C TRP A 427 2.50 13.38 -0.92
N LEU A 428 3.05 14.56 -1.18
CA LEU A 428 4.23 14.77 -2.02
C LEU A 428 5.26 15.60 -1.26
N PHE A 429 6.53 15.16 -1.26
CA PHE A 429 7.61 15.78 -0.51
C PHE A 429 8.58 16.48 -1.46
N PRO A 430 8.65 17.84 -1.46
CA PRO A 430 9.60 18.54 -2.30
C PRO A 430 11.05 18.12 -1.96
N PRO A 431 11.91 17.91 -2.97
CA PRO A 431 13.26 17.39 -2.74
C PRO A 431 14.09 18.39 -1.92
N GLU A 432 15.08 17.91 -1.15
CA GLU A 432 16.01 18.81 -0.47
C GLU A 432 16.82 19.60 -1.51
N LEU A 433 17.00 20.92 -1.27
CA LEU A 433 17.90 21.73 -2.09
C LEU A 433 19.31 21.67 -1.52
N VAL A 434 20.27 21.42 -2.39
CA VAL A 434 21.68 21.78 -2.18
C VAL A 434 21.93 23.06 -3.01
N LEU A 435 22.02 24.22 -2.35
CA LEU A 435 22.23 25.56 -2.94
C LEU A 435 23.67 26.07 -2.75
#